data_AF-A0A7C9FK83-F1
#
_entry.id   AF-A0A7C9FK83-F1
#
_cell.length_a   1.000
_cell.length_b   1.000
_cell.length_c   1.000
_cell.angle_alpha   90.00
_cell.angle_beta   90.00
_cell.angle_gamma   90.00
#
_symmetry.space_group_name_H-M   'P 1'
#
loop_
_entity.id
_entity.type
_entity.pdbx_description
1 polymer ?
#
loop_
_entity_poly.entity_id
_entity_poly.type
_entity_poly.pdbx_seq_one_letter_code
_entity_poly.pdbx_strand_id
1 'polypeptide(L)'
;MKLCMYCLFILLFMFLNSGCSKSNVPIGYTFTLAVPVEYTNGFGGKAYLMETDQMPLNFRAALSIDAIDGRYACSLEIFLGNVKIWSSGHQSKFYTSEICTLELIKMGDLRLKGPNEVIGWRTGTSGQGVENLQLLESGNLVLVDTQGNIKWQTFNFPTNVLLEGQRLSVTKTSTPTGNSSLLGQETSPSSS
;
A
#
# COMPACT_ATOMS: atom_id res chain seq x y z
N MET A 1 -1.10 28.96 -46.78
CA MET A 1 -0.56 29.00 -45.40
C MET A 1 -1.62 29.02 -44.28
N LYS A 2 -2.93 28.86 -44.53
CA LYS A 2 -3.96 28.79 -43.45
C LYS A 2 -4.31 27.37 -42.99
N LEU A 3 -4.10 26.36 -43.84
CA LEU A 3 -4.37 24.94 -43.52
C LEU A 3 -3.43 24.37 -42.43
N CYS A 4 -2.16 24.77 -42.44
CA CYS A 4 -1.15 24.24 -41.51
C CYS A 4 -1.40 24.65 -40.05
N MET A 5 -1.99 25.84 -39.85
CA MET A 5 -2.29 26.36 -38.51
C MET A 5 -3.48 25.67 -37.85
N TYR A 6 -4.47 25.21 -38.62
CA TYR A 6 -5.60 24.43 -38.11
C TYR A 6 -5.17 23.02 -37.68
N CYS A 7 -4.25 22.38 -38.44
CA CYS A 7 -3.66 21.11 -38.05
C CYS A 7 -2.83 21.23 -36.76
N LEU A 8 -2.08 22.32 -36.60
CA LEU A 8 -1.34 22.62 -35.36
C LEU A 8 -2.28 22.80 -34.16
N PHE A 9 -3.42 23.48 -34.36
CA PHE A 9 -4.40 23.68 -33.29
C PHE A 9 -5.12 22.37 -32.91
N ILE A 10 -5.45 21.51 -33.88
CA ILE A 10 -6.03 20.18 -33.62
C ILE A 10 -5.02 19.28 -32.90
N LEU A 11 -3.76 19.28 -33.31
CA LEU A 11 -2.69 18.56 -32.61
C LEU A 11 -2.54 19.06 -31.17
N LEU A 12 -2.52 20.39 -30.95
CA LEU A 12 -2.45 20.98 -29.62
C LEU A 12 -3.67 20.58 -28.76
N PHE A 13 -4.86 20.53 -29.34
CA PHE A 13 -6.09 20.11 -28.65
C PHE A 13 -6.08 18.61 -28.30
N MET A 14 -5.48 17.76 -29.15
CA MET A 14 -5.28 16.35 -28.82
C MET A 14 -4.22 16.14 -27.73
N PHE A 15 -3.15 16.96 -27.68
CA PHE A 15 -2.19 16.92 -26.57
C PHE A 15 -2.79 17.41 -25.23
N LEU A 16 -3.67 18.41 -25.28
CA LEU A 16 -4.38 18.93 -24.09
C LEU A 16 -5.44 17.95 -23.54
N ASN A 17 -5.89 16.99 -24.35
CA ASN A 17 -6.83 15.94 -23.95
C ASN A 17 -6.12 14.60 -23.70
N SER A 18 -4.87 14.63 -23.28
CA SER A 18 -4.26 13.52 -22.56
C SER A 18 -4.95 13.41 -21.20
N GLY A 19 -6.22 12.99 -21.21
CA GLY A 19 -6.95 12.62 -20.01
C GLY A 19 -6.25 11.40 -19.43
N CYS A 20 -5.26 11.62 -18.57
CA CYS A 20 -4.68 10.57 -17.74
C CYS A 20 -5.86 9.94 -17.00
N SER A 21 -6.12 8.67 -17.28
CA SER A 21 -7.15 7.93 -16.57
C SER A 21 -6.62 7.74 -15.16
N LYS A 22 -6.89 8.71 -14.26
CA LYS A 22 -6.59 8.56 -12.85
C LYS A 22 -7.40 7.38 -12.35
N SER A 23 -6.71 6.28 -12.05
CA SER A 23 -7.32 5.06 -11.49
C SER A 23 -7.72 5.33 -10.03
N ASN A 24 -8.84 6.04 -9.86
CA ASN A 24 -9.43 6.31 -8.56
C ASN A 24 -10.35 5.16 -8.17
N VAL A 25 -10.25 4.70 -6.92
CA VAL A 25 -11.13 3.68 -6.36
C VAL A 25 -12.14 4.34 -5.41
N PRO A 26 -13.43 4.43 -5.78
CA PRO A 26 -14.45 5.08 -4.94
C PRO A 26 -14.93 4.16 -3.81
N ILE A 27 -15.65 4.73 -2.85
CA ILE A 27 -16.37 3.94 -1.84
C ILE A 27 -17.36 2.93 -2.46
N GLY A 28 -17.51 1.79 -1.81
CA GLY A 28 -18.26 0.63 -2.31
C GLY A 28 -17.48 -0.26 -3.27
N TYR A 29 -16.28 0.13 -3.68
CA TYR A 29 -15.45 -0.67 -4.56
C TYR A 29 -14.90 -1.91 -3.83
N THR A 30 -14.87 -3.02 -4.55
CA THR A 30 -14.36 -4.31 -4.08
C THR A 30 -13.49 -4.92 -5.16
N PHE A 31 -12.34 -5.46 -4.77
CA PHE A 31 -11.39 -6.13 -5.65
C PHE A 31 -10.93 -7.43 -5.01
N THR A 32 -11.16 -8.55 -5.68
CA THR A 32 -10.92 -9.89 -5.14
C THR A 32 -9.83 -10.60 -5.92
N LEU A 33 -8.87 -11.17 -5.21
CA LEU A 33 -7.82 -12.04 -5.73
C LEU A 33 -7.98 -13.44 -5.16
N ALA A 34 -8.03 -14.43 -6.03
CA ALA A 34 -8.09 -15.83 -5.62
C ALA A 34 -6.77 -16.27 -4.96
N VAL A 35 -6.87 -17.09 -3.92
CA VAL A 35 -5.73 -17.74 -3.27
C VAL A 35 -5.64 -19.17 -3.78
N PRO A 36 -4.46 -19.65 -4.22
CA PRO A 36 -4.31 -21.03 -4.65
C PRO A 36 -4.76 -22.02 -3.57
N VAL A 37 -5.45 -23.08 -3.99
CA VAL A 37 -5.94 -24.13 -3.10
C VAL A 37 -4.78 -24.96 -2.54
N GLU A 38 -3.80 -25.27 -3.40
CA GLU A 38 -2.62 -26.03 -3.02
C GLU A 38 -1.43 -25.11 -2.75
N TYR A 39 -0.74 -25.37 -1.63
CA TYR A 39 0.45 -24.61 -1.28
C TYR A 39 1.61 -24.94 -2.23
N THR A 40 2.12 -23.91 -2.88
CA THR A 40 3.34 -23.99 -3.70
C THR A 40 4.41 -23.10 -3.08
N ASN A 41 5.53 -23.70 -2.69
CA ASN A 41 6.64 -22.96 -2.10
C ASN A 41 7.19 -21.92 -3.09
N GLY A 42 7.43 -20.70 -2.63
CA GLY A 42 7.91 -19.59 -3.47
C GLY A 42 6.87 -19.00 -4.41
N PHE A 43 5.60 -19.39 -4.32
CA PHE A 43 4.53 -18.74 -5.08
C PHE A 43 4.42 -17.26 -4.69
N GLY A 44 4.31 -16.39 -5.70
CA GLY A 44 4.07 -14.96 -5.56
C GLY A 44 3.18 -14.46 -6.69
N GLY A 45 1.89 -14.33 -6.41
CA GLY A 45 0.89 -13.82 -7.35
C GLY A 45 0.52 -12.38 -7.04
N LYS A 46 0.38 -11.52 -8.05
CA LYS A 46 -0.01 -10.12 -7.87
C LYS A 46 -1.06 -9.71 -8.89
N ALA A 47 -2.01 -8.89 -8.46
CA ALA A 47 -2.99 -8.27 -9.33
C ALA A 47 -2.95 -6.76 -9.08
N TYR A 48 -2.63 -6.00 -10.14
CA TYR A 48 -2.45 -4.55 -10.07
C TYR A 48 -3.81 -3.83 -10.13
N LEU A 49 -4.01 -2.85 -9.26
CA LEU A 49 -5.24 -2.04 -9.18
C LEU A 49 -5.03 -0.64 -9.77
N MET A 50 -3.85 -0.06 -9.56
CA MET A 50 -3.54 1.32 -9.91
C MET A 50 -2.09 1.42 -10.38
N GLU A 51 -1.85 2.35 -11.30
CA GLU A 51 -0.57 2.62 -11.91
C GLU A 51 -0.46 4.12 -12.20
N THR A 52 0.73 4.69 -11.98
CA THR A 52 1.05 6.07 -12.36
C THR A 52 1.64 6.13 -13.76
N ASP A 53 1.43 7.21 -14.49
CA ASP A 53 1.89 7.34 -15.88
C ASP A 53 3.38 7.73 -16.04
N GLN A 54 4.12 7.88 -14.93
CA GLN A 54 5.53 8.30 -14.98
C GLN A 54 6.46 7.20 -15.52
N MET A 55 7.23 7.52 -16.56
CA MET A 55 8.32 6.70 -17.09
C MET A 55 9.68 7.32 -16.74
N PRO A 56 10.77 6.54 -16.56
CA PRO A 56 10.90 5.11 -16.83
C PRO A 56 10.45 4.17 -15.70
N LEU A 57 10.20 4.71 -14.50
CA LEU A 57 9.77 3.94 -13.33
C LEU A 57 8.46 4.50 -12.81
N ASN A 58 7.42 3.69 -12.89
CA ASN A 58 6.10 4.00 -12.42
C ASN A 58 5.85 3.37 -11.05
N PHE A 59 4.97 4.00 -10.27
CA PHE A 59 4.41 3.40 -9.08
C PHE A 59 3.19 2.56 -9.43
N ARG A 60 3.09 1.41 -8.75
CA ARG A 60 1.94 0.50 -8.90
C ARG A 60 1.43 0.05 -7.54
N ALA A 61 0.12 0.01 -7.38
CA ALA A 61 -0.53 -0.60 -6.23
C ALA A 61 -1.11 -1.95 -6.63
N ALA A 62 -0.83 -2.99 -5.87
CA ALA A 62 -1.29 -4.35 -6.16
C ALA A 62 -1.79 -5.07 -4.91
N LEU A 63 -2.77 -5.94 -5.11
CA LEU A 63 -3.08 -6.99 -4.17
C LEU A 63 -2.15 -8.17 -4.45
N SER A 64 -1.49 -8.69 -3.42
CA SER A 64 -0.47 -9.73 -3.53
C SER A 64 -0.75 -10.92 -2.63
N ILE A 65 -0.50 -12.12 -3.15
CA ILE A 65 -0.51 -13.39 -2.42
C ILE A 65 0.90 -13.97 -2.48
N ASP A 66 1.55 -14.06 -1.34
CA ASP A 66 2.90 -14.62 -1.21
C ASP A 66 2.86 -15.89 -0.33
N ALA A 67 3.56 -16.94 -0.75
CA ALA A 67 3.76 -18.15 0.05
C ALA A 67 4.81 -17.91 1.15
N ILE A 68 4.39 -18.04 2.41
CA ILE A 68 5.23 -17.80 3.60
C ILE A 68 4.94 -18.89 4.62
N ASP A 69 5.97 -19.66 4.98
CA ASP A 69 5.93 -20.67 6.04
C ASP A 69 4.74 -21.65 5.95
N GLY A 70 4.50 -22.20 4.75
CA GLY A 70 3.43 -23.17 4.53
C GLY A 70 2.02 -22.57 4.43
N ARG A 71 1.88 -21.24 4.41
CA ARG A 71 0.61 -20.54 4.27
C ARG A 71 0.69 -19.43 3.23
N TYR A 72 -0.46 -18.98 2.76
CA TYR A 72 -0.56 -17.82 1.89
C TYR A 72 -0.84 -16.57 2.70
N ALA A 73 0.00 -15.55 2.52
CA ALA A 73 -0.19 -14.23 3.09
C ALA A 73 -0.74 -13.29 2.03
N CYS A 74 -1.83 -12.60 2.34
CA CYS A 74 -2.37 -11.54 1.51
C CYS A 74 -1.90 -10.17 2.00
N SER A 75 -1.51 -9.30 1.05
CA SER A 75 -1.17 -7.92 1.36
C SER A 75 -1.49 -6.96 0.22
N LEU A 76 -1.77 -5.71 0.58
CA LEU A 76 -1.77 -4.57 -0.32
C LEU A 76 -0.34 -4.05 -0.38
N GLU A 77 0.22 -3.96 -1.57
CA GLU A 77 1.64 -3.64 -1.78
C GLU A 77 1.80 -2.50 -2.79
N ILE A 78 2.77 -1.63 -2.54
CA ILE A 78 3.18 -0.57 -3.47
C ILE A 78 4.56 -0.91 -4.03
N PHE A 79 4.70 -0.76 -5.34
CA PHE A 79 5.93 -1.02 -6.08
C PHE A 79 6.41 0.23 -6.78
N LEU A 80 7.74 0.40 -6.86
CA LEU A 80 8.41 1.28 -7.81
C LEU A 80 9.14 0.40 -8.82
N GLY A 81 8.64 0.35 -10.06
CA GLY A 81 9.05 -0.69 -11.00
C GLY A 81 8.78 -2.08 -10.41
N ASN A 82 9.84 -2.88 -10.19
CA ASN A 82 9.75 -4.22 -9.60
C ASN A 82 10.13 -4.27 -8.11
N VAL A 83 10.45 -3.12 -7.50
CA VAL A 83 10.87 -3.04 -6.10
C VAL A 83 9.66 -2.78 -5.23
N LYS A 84 9.38 -3.68 -4.28
CA LYS A 84 8.36 -3.44 -3.24
C LYS A 84 8.87 -2.39 -2.26
N ILE A 85 8.11 -1.31 -2.11
CA ILE A 85 8.46 -0.18 -1.23
C ILE A 85 7.54 -0.04 -0.01
N TRP A 86 6.35 -0.65 -0.08
CA TRP A 86 5.39 -0.66 1.02
C TRP A 86 4.54 -1.93 0.99
N SER A 87 4.12 -2.42 2.16
CA SER A 87 3.21 -3.56 2.28
C SER A 87 2.32 -3.39 3.51
N SER A 88 1.02 -3.65 3.39
CA SER A 88 0.11 -3.69 4.54
C SER A 88 0.49 -4.76 5.56
N GLY A 89 1.22 -5.81 5.13
CA GLY A 89 1.67 -6.91 5.96
C GLY A 89 3.03 -6.69 6.65
N HIS A 90 3.53 -5.46 6.75
CA HIS A 90 4.86 -5.19 7.33
C HIS A 90 4.93 -5.43 8.85
N GLN A 91 3.87 -5.10 9.60
CA GLN A 91 3.81 -5.31 11.06
C GLN A 91 3.23 -6.67 11.43
N SER A 92 2.20 -7.11 10.71
CA SER A 92 1.50 -8.38 10.95
C SER A 92 1.06 -8.96 9.62
N LYS A 93 1.33 -10.25 9.41
CA LYS A 93 0.93 -10.97 8.19
C LYS A 93 -0.53 -11.36 8.29
N PHE A 94 -1.30 -11.07 7.24
CA PHE A 94 -2.65 -11.58 7.10
C PHE A 94 -2.62 -12.88 6.30
N TYR A 95 -2.76 -14.01 6.99
CA TYR A 95 -2.89 -15.31 6.33
C TYR A 95 -4.35 -15.60 6.01
N THR A 96 -4.64 -16.01 4.77
CA THR A 96 -6.00 -16.32 4.30
C THR A 96 -5.99 -17.44 3.26
N SER A 97 -7.13 -18.09 3.06
CA SER A 97 -7.37 -19.13 2.06
C SER A 97 -8.52 -18.72 1.14
N GLU A 98 -8.65 -19.38 -0.02
CA GLU A 98 -9.68 -19.19 -1.06
C GLU A 98 -9.68 -17.81 -1.73
N ILE A 99 -9.84 -16.74 -0.96
CA ILE A 99 -9.93 -15.38 -1.43
C ILE A 99 -9.14 -14.41 -0.54
N CYS A 100 -8.69 -13.35 -1.17
CA CYS A 100 -8.35 -12.11 -0.52
C CYS A 100 -9.05 -10.96 -1.23
N THR A 101 -9.77 -10.14 -0.47
CA THR A 101 -10.59 -9.07 -1.00
C THR A 101 -10.15 -7.74 -0.40
N LEU A 102 -9.78 -6.79 -1.25
CA LEU A 102 -9.65 -5.38 -0.92
C LEU A 102 -11.00 -4.70 -1.09
N GLU A 103 -11.50 -4.04 -0.05
CA GLU A 103 -12.74 -3.27 -0.11
C GLU A 103 -12.54 -1.87 0.48
N LEU A 104 -13.10 -0.86 -0.19
CA LEU A 104 -13.28 0.46 0.41
C LEU A 104 -14.75 0.59 0.78
N ILE A 105 -15.10 0.35 2.03
CA ILE A 105 -16.52 0.30 2.43
C ILE A 105 -17.14 1.70 2.42
N LYS A 106 -18.47 1.77 2.39
CA LYS A 106 -19.24 3.04 2.37
C LYS A 106 -18.92 3.98 3.54
N MET A 107 -18.48 3.46 4.68
CA MET A 107 -18.06 4.28 5.81
C MET A 107 -16.65 4.86 5.63
N GLY A 108 -15.96 4.59 4.53
CA GLY A 108 -14.66 5.16 4.22
C GLY A 108 -13.47 4.40 4.80
N ASP A 109 -13.63 3.11 5.11
CA ASP A 109 -12.56 2.28 5.66
C ASP A 109 -12.06 1.30 4.60
N LEU A 110 -10.75 1.33 4.31
CA LEU A 110 -10.11 0.42 3.37
C LEU A 110 -9.67 -0.84 4.13
N ARG A 111 -10.06 -2.01 3.64
CA ARG A 111 -9.87 -3.29 4.33
C ARG A 111 -9.35 -4.38 3.41
N LEU A 112 -8.53 -5.26 3.97
CA LEU A 112 -8.26 -6.58 3.42
C LEU A 112 -9.03 -7.61 4.23
N LYS A 113 -9.82 -8.43 3.53
CA LYS A 113 -10.59 -9.51 4.14
C LYS A 113 -10.40 -10.83 3.41
N GLY A 114 -10.57 -11.91 4.15
CA GLY A 114 -10.60 -13.27 3.65
C GLY A 114 -12.04 -13.78 3.51
N PRO A 115 -12.23 -15.10 3.47
CA PRO A 115 -13.55 -15.72 3.56
C PRO A 115 -14.30 -15.28 4.82
N ASN A 116 -15.63 -15.33 4.77
CA ASN A 116 -16.52 -15.09 5.92
C ASN A 116 -16.27 -13.75 6.64
N GLU A 117 -15.91 -12.69 5.89
CA GLU A 117 -15.68 -11.34 6.42
C GLU A 117 -14.54 -11.24 7.45
N VAL A 118 -13.60 -12.20 7.48
CA VAL A 118 -12.42 -12.14 8.37
C VAL A 118 -11.50 -11.01 7.92
N ILE A 119 -11.43 -9.94 8.72
CA ILE A 119 -10.59 -8.77 8.43
C ILE A 119 -9.16 -9.03 8.91
N GLY A 120 -8.22 -8.98 7.98
CA GLY A 120 -6.79 -9.14 8.26
C GLY A 120 -6.03 -7.83 8.43
N TRP A 121 -6.46 -6.79 7.73
CA TRP A 121 -5.84 -5.46 7.78
C TRP A 121 -6.87 -4.39 7.42
N ARG A 122 -6.73 -3.19 8.00
CA ARG A 122 -7.58 -2.03 7.69
C ARG A 122 -6.89 -0.71 8.02
N THR A 123 -7.36 0.38 7.41
CA THR A 123 -6.84 1.74 7.65
C THR A 123 -7.40 2.40 8.91
N GLY A 124 -8.57 1.98 9.39
CA GLY A 124 -9.21 2.54 10.58
C GLY A 124 -9.89 3.88 10.32
N THR A 125 -10.28 4.15 9.06
CA THR A 125 -10.79 5.45 8.60
C THR A 125 -12.31 5.57 8.58
N SER A 126 -13.00 4.59 9.17
CA SER A 126 -14.47 4.57 9.24
C SER A 126 -15.02 5.86 9.85
N GLY A 127 -15.93 6.53 9.15
CA GLY A 127 -16.58 7.77 9.60
C GLY A 127 -15.74 9.04 9.42
N GLN A 128 -14.55 8.97 8.82
CA GLN A 128 -13.67 10.13 8.62
C GLN A 128 -13.98 10.91 7.32
N GLY A 129 -15.06 10.56 6.61
CA GLY A 129 -15.48 11.21 5.36
C GLY A 129 -14.64 10.85 4.14
N VAL A 130 -14.00 9.67 4.14
CA VAL A 130 -13.25 9.16 2.99
C VAL A 130 -14.20 8.79 1.86
N GLU A 131 -13.85 9.19 0.64
CA GLU A 131 -14.62 8.96 -0.59
C GLU A 131 -13.84 8.21 -1.66
N ASN A 132 -12.52 8.41 -1.71
CA ASN A 132 -11.69 7.83 -2.76
C ASN A 132 -10.33 7.37 -2.22
N LEU A 133 -9.85 6.28 -2.81
CA LEU A 133 -8.47 5.82 -2.74
C LEU A 133 -7.74 6.23 -4.04
N GLN A 134 -6.55 6.80 -3.89
CA GLN A 134 -5.74 7.32 -5.01
C GLN A 134 -4.27 6.95 -4.82
N LEU A 135 -3.60 6.57 -5.92
CA LEU A 135 -2.14 6.46 -5.97
C LEU A 135 -1.57 7.74 -6.60
N LEU A 136 -0.82 8.51 -5.83
CA LEU A 136 -0.18 9.74 -6.31
C LEU A 136 1.08 9.42 -7.11
N GLU A 137 1.50 10.34 -7.99
CA GLU A 137 2.77 10.24 -8.74
C GLU A 137 4.01 10.10 -7.84
N SER A 138 3.93 10.51 -6.57
CA SER A 138 4.99 10.32 -5.59
C SER A 138 5.08 8.88 -5.05
N GLY A 139 4.16 7.99 -5.43
CA GLY A 139 4.01 6.65 -4.86
C GLY A 139 3.23 6.60 -3.56
N ASN A 140 2.74 7.75 -3.08
CA ASN A 140 1.91 7.80 -1.88
C ASN A 140 0.48 7.35 -2.21
N LEU A 141 0.07 6.20 -1.67
CA LEU A 141 -1.32 5.77 -1.70
C LEU A 141 -2.09 6.47 -0.57
N VAL A 142 -3.15 7.20 -0.94
CA VAL A 142 -3.90 8.08 -0.05
C VAL A 142 -5.41 7.79 -0.07
N LEU A 143 -6.05 7.93 1.08
CA LEU A 143 -7.50 8.03 1.20
C LEU A 143 -7.87 9.51 1.37
N VAL A 144 -8.78 10.02 0.54
CA VAL A 144 -9.18 11.42 0.52
C VAL A 144 -10.68 11.62 0.66
N ASP A 145 -11.08 12.77 1.19
CA ASP A 145 -12.49 13.22 1.20
C ASP A 145 -12.92 13.89 -0.11
N THR A 146 -14.16 14.36 -0.16
CA THR A 146 -14.74 15.10 -1.30
C THR A 146 -13.98 16.40 -1.64
N GLN A 147 -13.27 17.00 -0.68
CA GLN A 147 -12.46 18.20 -0.89
C GLN A 147 -11.01 17.87 -1.27
N GLY A 148 -10.65 16.58 -1.35
CA GLY A 148 -9.28 16.13 -1.62
C GLY A 148 -8.36 16.16 -0.41
N ASN A 149 -8.87 16.35 0.81
CA ASN A 149 -8.04 16.30 2.01
C ASN A 149 -7.68 14.85 2.34
N ILE A 150 -6.39 14.62 2.60
CA ILE A 150 -5.86 13.31 2.99
C ILE A 150 -6.35 12.96 4.40
N LYS A 151 -7.06 11.83 4.53
CA LYS A 151 -7.47 11.23 5.81
C LYS A 151 -6.51 10.13 6.26
N TRP A 152 -5.89 9.45 5.31
CA TRP A 152 -4.89 8.41 5.56
C TRP A 152 -3.92 8.32 4.40
N GLN A 153 -2.67 7.95 4.68
CA GLN A 153 -1.64 7.81 3.67
C GLN A 153 -0.58 6.76 4.05
N THR A 154 -0.05 6.07 3.04
CA THR A 154 1.06 5.10 3.23
C THR A 154 2.33 5.73 3.79
N PHE A 155 2.61 6.99 3.48
CA PHE A 155 3.84 7.66 3.91
C PHE A 155 3.95 7.81 5.44
N ASN A 156 2.83 7.77 6.17
CA ASN A 156 2.82 7.77 7.64
C ASN A 156 3.23 6.41 8.25
N PHE A 157 3.32 5.36 7.43
CA PHE A 157 3.67 4.00 7.84
C PHE A 157 4.83 3.49 6.98
N PRO A 158 6.02 4.13 7.06
CA PRO A 158 7.20 3.72 6.31
C PRO A 158 7.57 2.27 6.61
N THR A 159 8.08 1.58 5.59
CA THR A 159 8.78 0.31 5.79
C THR A 159 10.29 0.55 5.69
N ASN A 160 11.00 -0.22 4.87
CA ASN A 160 12.45 -0.22 4.79
C ASN A 160 12.99 0.73 3.70
N VAL A 161 12.11 1.38 2.93
CA VAL A 161 12.44 2.32 1.86
C VAL A 161 11.81 3.68 2.19
N LEU A 162 12.64 4.72 2.22
CA LEU A 162 12.19 6.11 2.36
C LEU A 162 12.15 6.75 0.97
N LEU A 163 11.00 7.34 0.62
CA LEU A 163 10.82 8.08 -0.63
C LEU A 163 11.04 9.58 -0.42
N GLU A 164 11.41 10.31 -1.48
CA GLU A 164 11.52 11.77 -1.44
C GLU A 164 10.17 12.40 -1.07
N GLY A 165 10.18 13.34 -0.10
CA GLY A 165 8.97 13.94 0.46
C GLY A 165 8.36 13.18 1.64
N GLN A 166 8.84 11.97 1.97
CA GLN A 166 8.43 11.24 3.17
C GLN A 166 9.12 11.82 4.41
N ARG A 167 8.32 12.24 5.40
CA ARG A 167 8.82 12.70 6.71
C ARG A 167 8.66 11.59 7.74
N LEU A 168 9.75 11.20 8.39
CA LEU A 168 9.72 10.28 9.53
C LEU A 168 9.10 10.99 10.74
N SER A 169 7.92 10.57 11.17
CA SER A 169 7.38 10.97 12.47
C SER A 169 7.96 10.05 13.55
N VAL A 170 8.85 10.58 14.40
CA VAL A 170 9.38 9.85 15.56
C VAL A 170 8.27 9.72 16.60
N THR A 171 7.38 8.75 16.45
CA THR A 171 6.45 8.37 17.53
C THR A 171 5.95 6.94 17.38
N LYS A 172 6.81 5.99 17.77
CA LYS A 172 6.49 4.70 18.42
C LYS A 172 7.79 3.91 18.55
N THR A 173 8.56 4.23 19.59
CA THR A 173 9.62 3.34 20.09
C THR A 173 8.96 2.13 20.72
N SER A 174 8.77 1.06 19.94
CA SER A 174 8.66 -0.27 20.51
C SER A 174 10.03 -0.62 21.08
N THR A 175 10.21 -0.43 22.38
CA THR A 175 11.38 -0.92 23.10
C THR A 175 11.48 -2.43 22.89
N PRO A 176 12.60 -2.96 22.37
CA PRO A 176 12.78 -4.40 22.34
C PRO A 176 13.05 -4.86 23.78
N THR A 177 12.12 -5.62 24.35
CA THR A 177 12.34 -6.35 25.61
C THR A 177 13.31 -7.50 25.32
N GLY A 178 14.59 -7.18 25.29
CA GLY A 178 15.66 -8.16 25.20
C GLY A 178 15.85 -8.83 26.55
N ASN A 179 15.21 -9.98 26.76
CA ASN A 179 15.59 -10.91 27.82
C ASN A 179 16.96 -11.49 27.47
N SER A 180 18.01 -10.88 27.99
CA SER A 180 19.36 -11.43 27.95
C SER A 180 19.74 -11.84 29.37
N SER A 181 19.49 -13.11 29.67
CA SER A 181 20.15 -13.82 30.75
C SER A 181 21.62 -13.99 30.38
N LEU A 182 22.49 -13.18 30.99
CA LEU A 182 23.93 -13.42 31.02
C LEU A 182 24.39 -13.33 32.48
N LEU A 183 24.70 -14.52 33.01
CA LEU A 183 25.54 -14.70 34.19
C LEU A 183 26.88 -14.02 33.91
N GLY A 184 27.29 -13.12 34.81
CA GLY A 184 28.59 -12.47 34.81
C GLY A 184 28.84 -11.92 36.21
N GLN A 185 29.34 -12.79 37.08
CA GLN A 185 29.86 -12.45 38.40
C GLN A 185 31.19 -11.73 38.23
N GLU A 186 31.31 -10.51 38.79
CA GLU A 186 32.46 -10.04 39.58
C GLU A 186 32.21 -8.57 40.01
N THR A 187 32.10 -8.34 41.32
CA THR A 187 32.24 -7.00 41.93
C THR A 187 33.41 -7.02 42.91
N SER A 188 34.51 -6.42 42.45
CA SER A 188 35.31 -5.37 43.07
C SER A 188 35.74 -5.46 44.55
N PRO A 189 37.01 -5.13 44.87
CA PRO A 189 37.46 -4.80 46.22
C PRO A 189 37.27 -3.31 46.53
N SER A 190 36.95 -2.95 47.77
CA SER A 190 37.28 -1.63 48.33
C SER A 190 37.31 -1.64 49.86
N SER A 191 38.51 -1.33 50.36
CA SER A 191 38.84 -0.65 51.62
C SER A 191 37.71 0.04 52.39
N SER A 192 37.57 -0.30 53.66
CA SER A 192 37.78 0.56 54.85
C SER A 192 37.83 -0.33 56.09
#